data_AF-A2DS65-F1
#
_entry.id   AF-A2DS65-F1
#
_cell.length_a   1.000
_cell.length_b   1.000
_cell.length_c   1.000
_cell.angle_alpha   90.00
_cell.angle_beta   90.00
_cell.angle_gamma   90.00
#
_symmetry.space_group_name_H-M   'P 1'
#
loop_
_entity.id
_entity.type
_entity.pdbx_description
1 polymer ?
#
loop_
_entity_poly.entity_id
_entity_poly.type
_entity_poly.pdbx_seq_one_letter_code
_entity_poly.pdbx_strand_id
1 'polypeptide(L)'
;MSDQDSNPNKYSKLRSIYKYYIDSYDALYQLKTEKEEDLNSIYKMIKTNLIDSKKCLPQIIIKDILDIIPYNNRYTKSYLYLAKLVSDDYQIKEVDNVELVSNFLFYKEYDIKLDKSANFEKNDLENLDLLKENTIYRAIMNNDLEVFISFTEREEFDENQKLRSSLYPYFYYGYYLLELCCYHGAVDCFKFLITKFNSEITKRCLRFSFLGRNQEIMSECLKQQEPDKECMKYAIISHNIDFVTFLVNEYIMSIDLSACKKYNNLDSFLVFYDQTNLLISCLIFSTMFNIPSLCEYFLSLGVDINKNF
;
A
#
# COMPACT_ATOMS: atom_id res chain seq x y z
N MET A 1 -7.08 -34.20 -31.94
CA MET A 1 -7.64 -33.14 -31.08
C MET A 1 -6.64 -32.01 -31.13
N SER A 2 -7.06 -30.89 -31.71
CA SER A 2 -6.20 -29.80 -32.16
C SER A 2 -5.44 -29.16 -31.00
N ASP A 3 -4.12 -29.10 -31.17
CA ASP A 3 -3.22 -28.20 -30.47
C ASP A 3 -3.79 -26.78 -30.54
N GLN A 4 -4.31 -26.28 -29.42
CA GLN A 4 -4.56 -24.86 -29.26
C GLN A 4 -3.23 -24.19 -28.93
N ASP A 5 -2.64 -23.57 -29.96
CA ASP A 5 -1.58 -22.58 -29.84
C ASP A 5 -1.83 -21.69 -28.62
N SER A 6 -0.90 -21.72 -27.66
CA SER A 6 -0.96 -20.89 -26.47
C SER A 6 -0.72 -19.44 -26.87
N ASN A 7 -1.79 -18.73 -27.21
CA ASN A 7 -1.75 -17.28 -27.32
C ASN A 7 -1.32 -16.76 -25.93
N PRO A 8 -0.16 -16.11 -25.77
CA PRO A 8 0.26 -15.63 -24.46
C PRO A 8 -0.86 -14.75 -23.91
N ASN A 9 -1.32 -15.07 -22.69
CA ASN A 9 -2.43 -14.37 -22.04
C ASN A 9 -2.24 -12.84 -22.16
N LYS A 10 -3.30 -12.08 -22.45
CA LYS A 10 -3.21 -10.62 -22.71
C LYS A 10 -2.51 -9.93 -21.55
N TYR A 11 -2.85 -10.35 -20.33
CA TYR A 11 -2.15 -10.02 -19.09
C TYR A 11 -0.62 -10.20 -19.18
N SER A 12 -0.14 -11.42 -19.48
CA SER A 12 1.29 -11.74 -19.51
C SER A 12 2.07 -10.87 -20.51
N LYS A 13 1.46 -10.58 -21.66
CA LYS A 13 2.06 -9.68 -22.66
C LYS A 13 2.19 -8.25 -22.14
N LEU A 14 1.11 -7.68 -21.61
CA LEU A 14 1.12 -6.30 -21.10
C LEU A 14 2.01 -6.16 -19.85
N ARG A 15 1.98 -7.14 -18.96
CA ARG A 15 2.83 -7.17 -17.77
C ARG A 15 4.31 -7.21 -18.12
N SER A 16 4.68 -7.93 -19.18
CA SER A 16 6.05 -7.93 -19.70
C SER A 16 6.46 -6.56 -20.25
N ILE A 17 5.59 -5.92 -21.05
CA ILE A 17 5.83 -4.58 -21.63
C ILE A 17 5.98 -3.52 -20.52
N TYR A 18 5.13 -3.58 -19.50
CA TYR A 18 5.09 -2.61 -18.40
C TYR A 18 5.81 -3.08 -17.14
N LYS A 19 6.67 -4.10 -17.25
CA LYS A 19 7.43 -4.67 -16.14
C LYS A 19 8.21 -3.60 -15.37
N TYR A 20 8.82 -2.66 -16.09
CA TYR A 20 9.57 -1.56 -15.49
C TYR A 20 8.74 -0.72 -14.49
N TYR A 21 7.44 -0.54 -14.77
CA TYR A 21 6.54 0.24 -13.93
C TYR A 21 6.07 -0.60 -12.75
N ILE A 22 5.56 -1.80 -13.06
CA ILE A 22 5.00 -2.74 -12.07
C ILE A 22 6.06 -3.09 -11.03
N ASP A 23 7.24 -3.57 -11.45
CA ASP A 23 8.30 -3.96 -10.53
C ASP A 23 8.80 -2.77 -9.67
N SER A 24 8.79 -1.54 -10.20
CA SER A 24 9.23 -0.36 -9.46
C SER A 24 8.28 0.01 -8.32
N TYR A 25 6.96 -0.01 -8.58
CA TYR A 25 5.97 0.25 -7.53
C TYR A 25 5.81 -0.95 -6.59
N ASP A 26 5.93 -2.18 -7.07
CA ASP A 26 5.94 -3.36 -6.20
C ASP A 26 7.10 -3.27 -5.19
N ALA A 27 8.30 -2.86 -5.61
CA ALA A 27 9.41 -2.65 -4.68
C ALA A 27 9.14 -1.57 -3.64
N LEU A 28 8.43 -0.49 -4.00
CA LEU A 28 8.06 0.58 -3.08
C LEU A 28 7.01 0.14 -2.05
N TYR A 29 5.91 -0.45 -2.50
CA TYR A 29 4.81 -0.87 -1.63
C TYR A 29 5.15 -2.14 -0.83
N GLN A 30 6.06 -2.98 -1.31
CA GLN A 30 6.56 -4.17 -0.61
C GLN A 30 7.88 -3.97 0.14
N LEU A 31 8.32 -2.73 0.30
CA LEU A 31 9.55 -2.39 1.02
C LEU A 31 9.54 -2.97 2.44
N LYS A 32 10.64 -3.67 2.79
CA LYS A 32 10.86 -4.31 4.10
C LYS A 32 12.27 -4.11 4.65
N THR A 33 12.94 -3.01 4.30
CA THR A 33 14.34 -2.75 4.66
C THR A 33 14.54 -1.33 5.16
N GLU A 34 15.45 -1.18 6.11
CA GLU A 34 15.97 0.11 6.59
C GLU A 34 17.45 0.28 6.22
N LYS A 35 18.05 -0.70 5.51
CA LYS A 35 19.46 -0.66 5.12
C LYS A 35 19.64 0.29 3.96
N GLU A 36 20.55 1.26 4.14
CA GLU A 36 20.82 2.29 3.14
C GLU A 36 21.23 1.71 1.77
N GLU A 37 22.01 0.63 1.74
CA GLU A 37 22.43 -0.04 0.50
C GLU A 37 21.24 -0.55 -0.32
N ASP A 38 20.27 -1.20 0.33
CA ASP A 38 19.05 -1.70 -0.32
C ASP A 38 18.19 -0.53 -0.81
N LEU A 39 18.04 0.52 0.01
CA LEU A 39 17.28 1.73 -0.36
C LEU A 39 17.90 2.44 -1.55
N ASN A 40 19.24 2.54 -1.61
CA ASN A 40 19.95 3.10 -2.74
C ASN A 40 19.76 2.27 -4.03
N SER A 41 19.60 0.95 -3.91
CA SER A 41 19.26 0.07 -5.04
C SER A 41 17.84 0.34 -5.55
N ILE A 42 16.85 0.41 -4.64
CA ILE A 42 15.46 0.76 -4.97
C ILE A 42 15.40 2.15 -5.63
N TYR A 43 16.12 3.13 -5.08
CA TYR A 43 16.20 4.48 -5.65
C TYR A 43 16.75 4.48 -7.08
N LYS A 44 17.86 3.77 -7.34
CA LYS A 44 18.44 3.66 -8.69
C LYS A 44 17.45 3.06 -9.69
N MET A 45 16.70 2.05 -9.26
CA MET A 45 15.67 1.43 -10.10
C MET A 45 14.56 2.44 -10.43
N ILE A 46 14.01 3.13 -9.44
CA ILE A 46 12.97 4.17 -9.63
C ILE A 46 13.47 5.29 -10.55
N LYS A 47 14.67 5.79 -10.27
CA LYS A 47 15.33 6.85 -11.05
C LYS A 47 15.42 6.45 -12.52
N THR A 48 15.98 5.28 -12.82
CA THR A 48 16.18 4.80 -14.18
C THR A 48 14.85 4.51 -14.89
N ASN A 49 13.95 3.79 -14.21
CA ASN A 49 12.73 3.26 -14.84
C ASN A 49 11.64 4.31 -15.01
N LEU A 50 11.50 5.22 -14.05
CA LEU A 50 10.36 6.15 -13.96
C LEU A 50 10.74 7.61 -14.25
N ILE A 51 11.92 8.07 -13.80
CA ILE A 51 12.28 9.50 -13.89
C ILE A 51 13.12 9.79 -15.13
N ASP A 52 14.30 9.16 -15.26
CA ASP A 52 15.27 9.42 -16.35
C ASP A 52 14.73 9.00 -17.72
N SER A 53 13.85 8.00 -17.74
CA SER A 53 13.09 7.59 -18.92
C SER A 53 12.01 8.60 -19.36
N LYS A 54 11.88 9.72 -18.63
CA LYS A 54 10.91 10.82 -18.82
C LYS A 54 9.45 10.35 -18.77
N LYS A 55 9.16 9.29 -18.01
CA LYS A 55 7.81 8.76 -17.86
C LYS A 55 7.03 9.46 -16.74
N CYS A 56 7.72 9.87 -15.68
CA CYS A 56 7.12 10.51 -14.51
C CYS A 56 7.94 11.74 -14.07
N LEU A 57 7.25 12.76 -13.55
CA LEU A 57 7.91 13.91 -12.94
C LEU A 57 8.44 13.55 -11.54
N PRO A 58 9.62 14.05 -11.13
CA PRO A 58 10.17 13.80 -9.80
C PRO A 58 9.21 14.16 -8.66
N GLN A 59 8.42 15.24 -8.80
CA GLN A 59 7.41 15.66 -7.83
C GLN A 59 6.34 14.58 -7.60
N ILE A 60 5.91 13.90 -8.67
CA ILE A 60 4.92 12.82 -8.59
C ILE A 60 5.53 11.64 -7.83
N ILE A 61 6.78 11.29 -8.11
CA ILE A 61 7.46 10.20 -7.41
C ILE A 61 7.65 10.50 -5.92
N ILE A 62 8.03 11.73 -5.54
CA ILE A 62 8.11 12.14 -4.13
C ILE A 62 6.76 11.97 -3.45
N LYS A 63 5.69 12.46 -4.10
CA LYS A 63 4.32 12.31 -3.58
C LYS A 63 3.95 10.84 -3.41
N ASP A 64 4.13 10.02 -4.45
CA ASP A 64 3.79 8.59 -4.41
C ASP A 64 4.53 7.87 -3.28
N ILE A 65 5.83 8.14 -3.09
CA ILE A 65 6.63 7.56 -2.00
C ILE A 65 6.05 7.94 -0.63
N LEU A 66 5.69 9.21 -0.43
CA LEU A 66 5.19 9.72 0.85
C LEU A 66 3.76 9.25 1.14
N ASP A 67 2.92 9.09 0.12
CA ASP A 67 1.54 8.60 0.26
C ASP A 67 1.47 7.10 0.63
N ILE A 68 2.59 6.35 0.55
CA ILE A 68 2.68 4.95 1.02
C ILE A 68 2.78 4.86 2.54
N ILE A 69 3.35 5.87 3.21
CA ILE A 69 3.67 5.82 4.65
C ILE A 69 2.48 5.36 5.50
N PRO A 70 1.24 5.87 5.35
CA PRO A 70 0.11 5.42 6.16
C PRO A 70 -0.24 3.93 6.02
N TYR A 71 0.26 3.24 4.99
CA TYR A 71 -0.04 1.84 4.70
C TYR A 71 1.14 0.89 4.94
N ASN A 72 2.35 1.43 5.15
CA ASN A 72 3.54 0.68 5.51
C ASN A 72 4.43 1.46 6.51
N ASN A 73 3.79 2.09 7.50
CA ASN A 73 4.41 3.05 8.43
C ASN A 73 5.57 2.48 9.28
N ARG A 74 5.74 1.16 9.32
CA ARG A 74 6.92 0.51 9.91
C ARG A 74 8.23 1.04 9.32
N TYR A 75 8.24 1.31 8.01
CA TYR A 75 9.41 1.76 7.27
C TYR A 75 9.35 3.25 6.93
N THR A 76 8.67 4.06 7.76
CA THR A 76 8.54 5.51 7.57
C THR A 76 9.88 6.17 7.26
N LYS A 77 10.94 5.87 8.04
CA LYS A 77 12.28 6.44 7.83
C LYS A 77 12.83 6.13 6.43
N SER A 78 12.66 4.89 5.97
CA SER A 78 13.07 4.46 4.63
C SER A 78 12.36 5.26 3.53
N TYR A 79 11.05 5.49 3.66
CA TYR A 79 10.29 6.28 2.69
C TYR A 79 10.70 7.76 2.71
N LEU A 80 10.92 8.35 3.88
CA LEU A 80 11.43 9.72 4.01
C LEU A 80 12.81 9.86 3.35
N TYR A 81 13.70 8.89 3.56
CA TYR A 81 15.01 8.84 2.92
C TYR A 81 14.92 8.73 1.39
N LEU A 82 14.09 7.83 0.85
CA LEU A 82 13.87 7.70 -0.60
C LEU A 82 13.32 9.00 -1.21
N ALA A 83 12.34 9.63 -0.57
CA ALA A 83 11.79 10.92 -1.00
C ALA A 83 12.88 12.02 -0.96
N LYS A 84 13.75 12.00 0.05
CA LYS A 84 14.85 12.95 0.18
C LYS A 84 15.89 12.80 -0.94
N LEU A 85 16.25 11.57 -1.31
CA LEU A 85 17.15 11.31 -2.44
C LEU A 85 16.61 11.92 -3.75
N VAL A 86 15.32 11.72 -4.04
CA VAL A 86 14.67 12.31 -5.22
C VAL A 86 14.66 13.84 -5.12
N SER A 87 14.33 14.39 -3.94
CA SER A 87 14.31 15.83 -3.69
C SER A 87 15.68 16.48 -3.95
N ASP A 88 16.76 15.84 -3.49
CA ASP A 88 18.12 16.35 -3.65
C ASP A 88 18.64 16.23 -5.08
N ASP A 89 18.51 15.05 -5.70
CA ASP A 89 19.04 14.82 -7.05
C ASP A 89 18.38 15.73 -8.10
N TYR A 90 17.09 16.03 -7.92
CA TYR A 90 16.30 16.83 -8.85
C TYR A 90 16.00 18.25 -8.34
N GLN A 91 16.56 18.63 -7.18
CA GLN A 91 16.40 19.96 -6.56
C GLN A 91 14.94 20.37 -6.35
N ILE A 92 14.07 19.41 -6.00
CA ILE A 92 12.65 19.63 -5.75
C ILE A 92 12.44 20.09 -4.31
N LYS A 93 11.81 21.24 -4.13
CA LYS A 93 11.50 21.82 -2.81
C LYS A 93 10.00 21.98 -2.54
N GLU A 94 9.16 21.68 -3.53
CA GLU A 94 7.71 21.89 -3.46
C GLU A 94 6.99 20.76 -4.17
N VAL A 95 6.02 20.17 -3.47
CA VAL A 95 5.15 19.10 -3.96
C VAL A 95 3.77 19.31 -3.34
N ASP A 96 2.76 19.45 -4.19
CA ASP A 96 1.38 19.72 -3.75
C ASP A 96 0.61 18.44 -3.43
N ASN A 97 -0.35 18.55 -2.51
CA ASN A 97 -1.30 17.49 -2.16
C ASN A 97 -0.61 16.21 -1.66
N VAL A 98 0.42 16.37 -0.82
CA VAL A 98 1.07 15.25 -0.10
C VAL A 98 0.24 14.92 1.14
N GLU A 99 0.14 13.63 1.49
CA GLU A 99 -0.51 13.24 2.74
C GLU A 99 0.04 14.02 3.95
N LEU A 100 -0.87 14.59 4.75
CA LEU A 100 -0.52 15.59 5.77
C LEU A 100 0.49 15.06 6.79
N VAL A 101 0.31 13.82 7.27
CA VAL A 101 1.23 13.18 8.22
C VAL A 101 2.61 12.99 7.61
N SER A 102 2.68 12.59 6.35
CA SER A 102 3.94 12.35 5.64
C SER A 102 4.69 13.66 5.39
N ASN A 103 3.99 14.72 4.99
CA ASN A 103 4.58 16.05 4.81
C ASN A 103 5.11 16.61 6.14
N PHE A 104 4.37 16.42 7.24
CA PHE A 104 4.84 16.82 8.58
C PHE A 104 6.10 16.06 9.00
N LEU A 105 6.14 14.74 8.81
CA LEU A 105 7.29 13.92 9.15
C LEU A 105 8.53 14.29 8.32
N PHE A 106 8.34 14.56 7.03
CA PHE A 106 9.42 15.02 6.15
C PHE A 106 9.97 16.38 6.58
N TYR A 107 9.08 17.33 6.92
CA TYR A 107 9.47 18.61 7.47
C TYR A 107 10.23 18.46 8.80
N LYS A 108 9.75 17.61 9.71
CA LYS A 108 10.39 17.38 11.00
C LYS A 108 11.80 16.78 10.87
N GLU A 109 12.01 15.90 9.90
CA GLU A 109 13.30 15.22 9.69
C GLU A 109 14.31 16.11 8.95
N TYR A 110 13.88 16.86 7.94
CA TYR A 110 14.78 17.54 6.99
C TYR A 110 14.63 19.06 6.94
N ASP A 111 13.72 19.66 7.71
CA ASP A 111 13.38 21.08 7.69
C ASP A 111 12.92 21.60 6.30
N ILE A 112 12.29 20.71 5.52
CA ILE A 112 11.74 21.02 4.19
C ILE A 112 10.23 20.80 4.20
N LYS A 113 9.47 21.88 4.06
CA LYS A 113 8.02 21.81 3.90
C LYS A 113 7.67 21.69 2.42
N LEU A 114 7.37 20.47 1.97
CA LEU A 114 7.08 20.18 0.55
C LEU A 114 5.75 20.79 0.11
N ASP A 115 4.66 20.45 0.80
CA ASP A 115 3.37 21.09 0.55
C ASP A 115 3.26 22.31 1.46
N LYS A 116 3.40 23.51 0.88
CA LYS A 116 3.34 24.78 1.62
C LYS A 116 1.94 25.11 2.12
N SER A 117 0.90 24.60 1.45
CA SER A 117 -0.51 24.82 1.80
C SER A 117 -0.93 24.01 3.03
N ALA A 118 -0.22 22.93 3.33
CA ALA A 118 -0.51 22.08 4.48
C ALA A 118 -0.43 22.85 5.80
N ASN A 119 -1.46 22.72 6.63
CA ASN A 119 -1.50 23.29 7.97
C ASN A 119 -1.21 22.18 8.99
N PHE A 120 -0.15 22.32 9.79
CA PHE A 120 0.28 21.31 10.76
C PHE A 120 -0.39 21.50 12.13
N GLU A 121 -1.68 21.80 12.16
CA GLU A 121 -2.39 22.00 13.44
C GLU A 121 -2.31 20.74 14.31
N LYS A 122 -2.16 20.92 15.63
CA LYS A 122 -1.91 19.82 16.57
C LYS A 122 -2.98 18.73 16.55
N ASN A 123 -4.21 19.07 16.21
CA ASN A 123 -5.32 18.11 16.15
C ASN A 123 -5.20 17.13 14.98
N ASP A 124 -4.43 17.47 13.94
CA ASP A 124 -4.27 16.64 12.74
C ASP A 124 -3.13 15.61 12.88
N LEU A 125 -2.30 15.73 13.93
CA LEU A 125 -1.06 14.98 14.11
C LEU A 125 -1.05 14.21 15.44
N GLU A 126 -2.12 13.44 15.68
CA GLU A 126 -2.33 12.67 16.90
C GLU A 126 -1.35 11.48 17.01
N ASN A 127 -0.70 11.34 18.18
CA ASN A 127 0.12 10.18 18.58
C ASN A 127 1.16 9.71 17.54
N LEU A 128 2.07 10.61 17.13
CA LEU A 128 3.24 10.26 16.32
C LEU A 128 4.39 9.62 17.12
N ASP A 129 4.28 9.66 18.45
CA ASP A 129 5.27 9.12 19.39
C ASP A 129 5.36 7.58 19.39
N LEU A 130 4.52 6.88 18.61
CA LEU A 130 4.59 5.43 18.42
C LEU A 130 5.91 4.94 17.83
N LEU A 131 6.64 5.82 17.15
CA LEU A 131 7.97 5.53 16.62
C LEU A 131 9.04 5.52 17.73
N LYS A 132 8.70 5.96 18.96
CA LYS A 132 9.60 5.87 20.11
C LYS A 132 9.75 4.41 20.56
N GLU A 133 10.94 4.07 21.02
CA GLU A 133 11.26 2.74 21.54
C GLU A 133 10.41 2.41 22.79
N ASN A 134 10.18 1.13 23.03
CA ASN A 134 9.50 0.59 24.23
C ASN A 134 7.99 0.94 24.36
N THR A 135 7.22 0.73 23.29
CA THR A 135 5.74 0.73 23.36
C THR A 135 5.18 -0.63 22.96
N ILE A 136 4.00 -1.00 23.47
CA ILE A 136 3.29 -2.21 23.03
C ILE A 136 3.04 -2.22 21.52
N TYR A 137 2.81 -1.05 20.93
CA TYR A 137 2.60 -0.88 19.49
C TYR A 137 3.88 -1.14 18.69
N ARG A 138 5.06 -0.78 19.22
CA ARG A 138 6.35 -1.12 18.60
C ARG A 138 6.62 -2.63 18.69
N ALA A 139 6.21 -3.27 19.79
CA ALA A 139 6.28 -4.73 19.91
C ALA A 139 5.41 -5.42 18.86
N ILE A 140 4.15 -4.99 18.67
CA ILE A 140 3.29 -5.46 17.57
C ILE A 140 3.93 -5.20 16.22
N MET A 141 4.36 -3.95 15.96
CA MET A 141 4.98 -3.57 14.69
C MET A 141 6.16 -4.48 14.36
N ASN A 142 6.93 -4.92 15.36
CA ASN A 142 8.07 -5.81 15.20
C ASN A 142 7.75 -7.31 15.28
N ASN A 143 6.51 -7.67 15.60
CA ASN A 143 6.11 -9.03 15.99
C ASN A 143 6.97 -9.60 17.12
N ASP A 144 7.33 -8.76 18.09
CA ASP A 144 8.14 -9.14 19.25
C ASP A 144 7.23 -9.64 20.37
N LEU A 145 7.03 -10.96 20.41
CA LEU A 145 6.12 -11.61 21.36
C LEU A 145 6.57 -11.45 22.81
N GLU A 146 7.87 -11.53 23.10
CA GLU A 146 8.37 -11.45 24.48
C GLU A 146 8.12 -10.08 25.09
N VAL A 147 8.47 -9.02 24.35
CA VAL A 147 8.18 -7.64 24.79
C VAL A 147 6.67 -7.43 24.87
N PHE A 148 5.90 -7.94 23.90
CA PHE A 148 4.44 -7.82 23.92
C PHE A 148 3.82 -8.42 25.19
N ILE A 149 4.21 -9.65 25.56
CA ILE A 149 3.72 -10.32 26.77
C ILE A 149 4.01 -9.48 28.01
N SER A 150 5.24 -8.94 28.12
CA SER A 150 5.63 -8.10 29.27
C SER A 150 4.76 -6.84 29.44
N PHE A 151 4.15 -6.33 28.36
CA PHE A 151 3.17 -5.25 28.44
C PHE A 151 1.81 -5.74 28.91
N THR A 152 1.38 -6.92 28.46
CA THR A 152 0.08 -7.49 28.83
C THR A 152 -0.02 -7.96 30.29
N GLU A 153 1.12 -8.18 30.95
CA GLU A 153 1.19 -8.59 32.36
C GLU A 153 1.16 -7.42 33.35
N ARG A 154 1.16 -6.17 32.86
CA ARG A 154 1.11 -4.97 33.72
C ARG A 154 -0.30 -4.77 34.26
N GLU A 155 -0.42 -4.32 35.50
CA GLU A 155 -1.72 -4.05 36.15
C GLU A 155 -2.58 -3.02 35.38
N GLU A 156 -1.93 -2.10 34.66
CA GLU A 156 -2.57 -1.03 33.88
C GLU A 156 -2.98 -1.47 32.46
N PHE A 157 -2.72 -2.73 32.08
CA PHE A 157 -3.03 -3.22 30.74
C PHE A 157 -4.54 -3.32 30.52
N ASP A 158 -5.03 -2.59 29.52
CA ASP A 158 -6.39 -2.72 28.99
C ASP A 158 -6.36 -3.49 27.66
N GLU A 159 -7.01 -4.65 27.63
CA GLU A 159 -7.15 -5.49 26.44
C GLU A 159 -7.97 -4.79 25.34
N ASN A 160 -8.89 -3.90 25.74
CA ASN A 160 -9.80 -3.18 24.84
C ASN A 160 -9.25 -1.81 24.43
N GLN A 161 -7.99 -1.52 24.78
CA GLN A 161 -7.35 -0.27 24.45
C GLN A 161 -7.34 -0.03 22.93
N LYS A 162 -7.55 1.23 22.55
CA LYS A 162 -7.51 1.67 21.15
C LYS A 162 -6.38 2.64 20.92
N LEU A 163 -5.65 2.39 19.84
CA LEU A 163 -4.68 3.35 19.32
C LEU A 163 -5.35 4.28 18.31
N ARG A 164 -5.37 5.58 18.59
CA ARG A 164 -5.60 6.62 17.57
C ARG A 164 -4.27 7.23 17.18
N SER A 165 -3.90 7.18 15.92
CA SER A 165 -2.67 7.81 15.44
C SER A 165 -2.75 8.14 13.96
N SER A 166 -2.37 9.36 13.60
CA SER A 166 -2.38 9.82 12.22
C SER A 166 -1.42 9.06 11.29
N LEU A 167 -0.57 8.18 11.84
CA LEU A 167 0.27 7.25 11.05
C LEU A 167 -0.53 6.12 10.37
N TYR A 168 -1.81 5.96 10.70
CA TYR A 168 -2.67 4.93 10.12
C TYR A 168 -3.83 5.57 9.34
N PRO A 169 -4.36 4.91 8.30
CA PRO A 169 -5.56 5.41 7.61
C PRO A 169 -6.73 5.49 8.59
N TYR A 170 -7.72 6.36 8.37
CA TYR A 170 -8.97 6.39 9.15
C TYR A 170 -8.79 6.41 10.69
N PHE A 171 -7.74 7.06 11.19
CA PHE A 171 -7.28 6.95 12.58
C PHE A 171 -8.27 7.41 13.65
N TYR A 172 -9.23 8.29 13.32
CA TYR A 172 -10.22 8.83 14.24
C TYR A 172 -11.04 7.75 14.98
N TYR A 173 -11.25 6.58 14.35
CA TYR A 173 -11.98 5.47 14.98
C TYR A 173 -11.16 4.71 16.02
N GLY A 174 -9.83 4.83 15.97
CA GLY A 174 -8.88 4.04 16.74
C GLY A 174 -8.79 2.59 16.26
N TYR A 175 -7.77 1.88 16.74
CA TYR A 175 -7.45 0.50 16.37
C TYR A 175 -7.21 -0.37 17.61
N TYR A 176 -7.85 -1.53 17.65
CA TYR A 176 -7.57 -2.55 18.66
C TYR A 176 -6.21 -3.20 18.42
N LEU A 177 -5.60 -3.77 19.46
CA LEU A 177 -4.30 -4.45 19.36
C LEU A 177 -4.32 -5.59 18.32
N LEU A 178 -5.42 -6.35 18.26
CA LEU A 178 -5.58 -7.44 17.28
C LEU A 178 -5.61 -6.90 15.84
N GLU A 179 -6.30 -5.79 15.61
CA GLU A 179 -6.35 -5.14 14.29
C GLU A 179 -4.96 -4.62 13.88
N LEU A 180 -4.20 -4.07 14.83
CA LEU A 180 -2.81 -3.66 14.59
C LEU A 180 -1.91 -4.86 14.27
N CYS A 181 -2.13 -6.02 14.89
CA CYS A 181 -1.40 -7.23 14.54
C CYS A 181 -1.68 -7.64 13.09
N CYS A 182 -2.93 -7.56 12.64
CA CYS A 182 -3.28 -7.81 11.24
C CYS A 182 -2.62 -6.80 10.29
N TYR A 183 -2.64 -5.52 10.64
CA TYR A 183 -2.04 -4.45 9.83
C TYR A 183 -0.53 -4.65 9.64
N HIS A 184 0.18 -5.04 10.69
CA HIS A 184 1.64 -5.22 10.67
C HIS A 184 2.10 -6.62 10.27
N GLY A 185 1.18 -7.58 10.13
CA GLY A 185 1.50 -8.98 9.89
C GLY A 185 2.14 -9.69 11.10
N ALA A 186 1.83 -9.23 12.32
CA ALA A 186 2.41 -9.69 13.59
C ALA A 186 1.72 -10.95 14.11
N VAL A 187 2.08 -12.09 13.51
CA VAL A 187 1.38 -13.37 13.70
C VAL A 187 1.49 -13.93 15.12
N ASP A 188 2.61 -13.71 15.80
CA ASP A 188 2.82 -14.25 17.15
C ASP A 188 2.01 -13.46 18.18
N CYS A 189 2.02 -12.13 18.07
CA CYS A 189 1.17 -11.25 18.88
C CYS A 189 -0.32 -11.51 18.61
N PHE A 190 -0.70 -11.72 17.34
CA PHE A 190 -2.07 -12.07 16.94
C PHE A 190 -2.56 -13.36 17.60
N LYS A 191 -1.77 -14.44 17.49
CA LYS A 191 -2.09 -15.75 18.10
C LYS A 191 -2.21 -15.64 19.61
N PHE A 192 -1.32 -14.90 20.25
CA PHE A 192 -1.37 -14.68 21.69
C PHE A 192 -2.65 -13.96 22.12
N LEU A 193 -3.06 -12.89 21.43
CA LEU A 193 -4.30 -12.17 21.74
C LEU A 193 -5.55 -13.04 21.61
N ILE A 194 -5.61 -13.89 20.58
CA ILE A 194 -6.72 -14.84 20.40
C ILE A 194 -6.72 -15.89 21.53
N THR A 195 -5.58 -16.50 21.82
CA THR A 195 -5.52 -17.63 22.76
C THR A 195 -5.62 -17.20 24.23
N LYS A 196 -5.01 -16.07 24.60
CA LYS A 196 -4.97 -15.60 25.99
C LYS A 196 -6.21 -14.81 26.38
N PHE A 197 -6.69 -13.95 25.48
CA PHE A 197 -7.77 -12.99 25.76
C PHE A 197 -9.07 -13.30 25.02
N ASN A 198 -9.11 -14.34 24.17
CA ASN A 198 -10.27 -14.62 23.30
C ASN A 198 -10.70 -13.40 22.48
N SER A 199 -9.70 -12.63 22.01
CA SER A 199 -9.95 -11.41 21.24
C SER A 199 -10.77 -11.73 19.98
N GLU A 200 -11.85 -10.97 19.77
CA GLU A 200 -12.75 -11.15 18.62
C GLU A 200 -12.06 -10.76 17.30
N ILE A 201 -12.09 -11.64 16.30
CA ILE A 201 -11.64 -11.31 14.95
C ILE A 201 -12.70 -10.46 14.26
N THR A 202 -12.43 -9.16 14.13
CA THR A 202 -13.34 -8.20 13.49
C THR A 202 -13.20 -8.20 11.96
N LYS A 203 -14.15 -7.57 11.26
CA LYS A 203 -14.01 -7.30 9.81
C LYS A 203 -12.76 -6.47 9.47
N ARG A 204 -12.33 -5.58 10.37
CA ARG A 204 -11.09 -4.78 10.17
C ARG A 204 -9.85 -5.67 10.26
N CYS A 205 -9.85 -6.70 11.11
CA CYS A 205 -8.78 -7.70 11.13
C CYS A 205 -8.62 -8.36 9.76
N LEU A 206 -9.72 -8.80 9.13
CA LEU A 206 -9.67 -9.38 7.79
C LEU A 206 -9.15 -8.38 6.75
N ARG A 207 -9.74 -7.17 6.70
CA ARG A 207 -9.31 -6.10 5.76
C ARG A 207 -7.81 -5.83 5.87
N PHE A 208 -7.30 -5.71 7.09
CA PHE A 208 -5.89 -5.43 7.34
C PHE A 208 -4.96 -6.62 7.13
N SER A 209 -5.43 -7.86 7.24
CA SER A 209 -4.60 -9.03 6.93
C SER A 209 -4.12 -9.05 5.47
N PHE A 210 -4.90 -8.50 4.54
CA PHE A 210 -4.48 -8.31 3.15
C PHE A 210 -3.36 -7.27 3.01
N LEU A 211 -3.37 -6.23 3.85
CA LEU A 211 -2.33 -5.21 3.89
C LEU A 211 -1.04 -5.72 4.55
N GLY A 212 -1.17 -6.41 5.68
CA GLY A 212 -0.03 -6.95 6.44
C GLY A 212 0.71 -8.08 5.73
N ARG A 213 0.11 -8.69 4.70
CA ARG A 213 0.72 -9.75 3.87
C ARG A 213 1.17 -10.98 4.66
N ASN A 214 0.44 -11.30 5.72
CA ASN A 214 0.63 -12.53 6.48
C ASN A 214 -0.51 -13.50 6.17
N GLN A 215 -0.21 -14.55 5.38
CA GLN A 215 -1.20 -15.52 4.93
C GLN A 215 -1.84 -16.31 6.07
N GLU A 216 -1.11 -16.53 7.17
CA GLU A 216 -1.65 -17.25 8.33
C GLU A 216 -2.72 -16.41 9.05
N ILE A 217 -2.43 -15.14 9.32
CA ILE A 217 -3.42 -14.21 9.89
C ILE A 217 -4.65 -14.11 8.97
N MET A 218 -4.42 -13.95 7.67
CA MET A 218 -5.51 -13.86 6.68
C MET A 218 -6.39 -15.11 6.70
N SER A 219 -5.78 -16.30 6.72
CA SER A 219 -6.50 -17.58 6.76
C SER A 219 -7.33 -17.72 8.04
N GLU A 220 -6.81 -17.32 9.19
CA GLU A 220 -7.58 -17.30 10.44
C GLU A 220 -8.74 -16.30 10.39
N CYS A 221 -8.53 -15.13 9.78
CA CYS A 221 -9.59 -14.14 9.65
C CYS A 221 -10.74 -14.62 8.74
N LEU A 222 -10.41 -15.29 7.63
CA LEU A 222 -11.38 -15.82 6.66
C LEU A 222 -12.26 -16.95 7.24
N LYS A 223 -11.84 -17.61 8.32
CA LYS A 223 -12.70 -18.61 9.01
C LYS A 223 -13.90 -17.98 9.71
N GLN A 224 -13.84 -16.68 10.02
CA GLN A 224 -14.84 -15.99 10.83
C GLN A 224 -15.51 -14.82 10.09
N GLN A 225 -14.85 -14.28 9.07
CA GLN A 225 -15.29 -13.08 8.37
C GLN A 225 -15.30 -13.30 6.85
N GLU A 226 -16.26 -12.66 6.18
CA GLU A 226 -16.38 -12.65 4.72
C GLU A 226 -15.67 -11.42 4.12
N PRO A 227 -14.92 -11.56 3.02
CA PRO A 227 -14.33 -10.44 2.30
C PRO A 227 -15.35 -9.39 1.85
N ASP A 228 -14.94 -8.14 1.90
CA ASP A 228 -15.71 -7.00 1.42
C ASP A 228 -14.87 -6.09 0.52
N LYS A 229 -15.48 -5.04 -0.04
CA LYS A 229 -14.79 -4.12 -0.97
C LYS A 229 -13.52 -3.50 -0.40
N GLU A 230 -13.43 -3.31 0.93
CA GLU A 230 -12.21 -2.80 1.54
C GLU A 230 -11.10 -3.87 1.55
N CYS A 231 -11.42 -5.16 1.62
CA CYS A 231 -10.43 -6.23 1.45
C CYS A 231 -9.77 -6.16 0.05
N MET A 232 -10.56 -5.95 -1.02
CA MET A 232 -10.04 -5.74 -2.37
C MET A 232 -9.11 -4.52 -2.43
N LYS A 233 -9.52 -3.40 -1.84
CA LYS A 233 -8.69 -2.19 -1.78
C LYS A 233 -7.38 -2.42 -1.03
N TYR A 234 -7.37 -3.10 0.12
CA TYR A 234 -6.14 -3.40 0.85
C TYR A 234 -5.25 -4.43 0.14
N ALA A 235 -5.83 -5.38 -0.62
CA ALA A 235 -5.07 -6.27 -1.49
C ALA A 235 -4.37 -5.49 -2.63
N ILE A 236 -5.04 -4.50 -3.21
CA ILE A 236 -4.46 -3.59 -4.21
C ILE A 236 -3.34 -2.75 -3.58
N ILE A 237 -3.56 -2.15 -2.40
CA ILE A 237 -2.55 -1.34 -1.69
C ILE A 237 -1.31 -2.17 -1.34
N SER A 238 -1.47 -3.46 -1.01
CA SER A 238 -0.34 -4.29 -0.61
C SER A 238 0.58 -4.71 -1.77
N HIS A 239 0.19 -4.37 -3.01
CA HIS A 239 0.88 -4.77 -4.23
C HIS A 239 1.07 -6.29 -4.34
N ASN A 240 0.14 -7.07 -3.79
CA ASN A 240 0.19 -8.53 -3.86
C ASN A 240 -0.86 -9.04 -4.86
N ILE A 241 -0.42 -9.39 -6.07
CA ILE A 241 -1.31 -9.83 -7.14
C ILE A 241 -1.99 -11.16 -6.83
N ASP A 242 -1.37 -12.03 -6.03
CA ASP A 242 -1.96 -13.30 -5.60
C ASP A 242 -3.17 -13.05 -4.72
N PHE A 243 -3.14 -12.02 -3.87
CA PHE A 243 -4.29 -11.64 -3.04
C PHE A 243 -5.44 -11.06 -3.86
N VAL A 244 -5.12 -10.23 -4.86
CA VAL A 244 -6.14 -9.67 -5.76
C VAL A 244 -6.80 -10.78 -6.55
N THR A 245 -6.01 -11.66 -7.18
CA THR A 245 -6.54 -12.79 -7.96
C THR A 245 -7.30 -13.80 -7.09
N PHE A 246 -6.86 -14.07 -5.86
CA PHE A 246 -7.62 -14.86 -4.88
C PHE A 246 -9.01 -14.27 -4.64
N LEU A 247 -9.12 -12.98 -4.34
CA LEU A 247 -10.41 -12.32 -4.11
C LEU A 247 -11.30 -12.33 -5.35
N VAL A 248 -10.73 -12.18 -6.55
CA VAL A 248 -11.53 -12.27 -7.77
C VAL A 248 -12.02 -13.69 -8.03
N ASN A 249 -11.16 -14.70 -7.88
CA ASN A 249 -11.49 -16.06 -8.29
C ASN A 249 -12.38 -16.78 -7.27
N GLU A 250 -12.03 -16.67 -5.98
CA GLU A 250 -12.72 -17.40 -4.91
C GLU A 250 -13.99 -16.66 -4.43
N TYR A 251 -13.99 -15.32 -4.49
CA TYR A 251 -15.09 -14.50 -3.98
C TYR A 251 -15.83 -13.70 -5.07
N ILE A 252 -15.45 -13.85 -6.35
CA ILE A 252 -16.10 -13.20 -7.50
C ILE A 252 -16.17 -11.67 -7.32
N MET A 253 -15.13 -11.10 -6.72
CA MET A 253 -15.07 -9.67 -6.41
C MET A 253 -14.61 -8.86 -7.62
N SER A 254 -15.26 -7.72 -7.87
CA SER A 254 -14.79 -6.75 -8.87
C SER A 254 -13.55 -6.01 -8.37
N ILE A 255 -12.54 -5.86 -9.22
CA ILE A 255 -11.37 -5.02 -8.95
C ILE A 255 -11.76 -3.54 -8.92
N ASP A 256 -11.32 -2.84 -7.88
CA ASP A 256 -11.52 -1.39 -7.75
C ASP A 256 -10.48 -0.62 -8.57
N LEU A 257 -10.91 -0.13 -9.75
CA LEU A 257 -10.07 0.65 -10.66
C LEU A 257 -9.59 1.98 -10.06
N SER A 258 -10.39 2.59 -9.17
CA SER A 258 -10.01 3.83 -8.50
C SER A 258 -8.88 3.57 -7.51
N ALA A 259 -8.92 2.43 -6.81
CA ALA A 259 -7.82 1.99 -5.95
C ALA A 259 -6.57 1.64 -6.79
N CYS A 260 -6.70 0.92 -7.91
CA CYS A 260 -5.57 0.60 -8.79
C CYS A 260 -4.81 1.87 -9.20
N LYS A 261 -5.55 2.91 -9.59
CA LYS A 261 -4.99 4.21 -9.92
C LYS A 261 -4.37 4.90 -8.72
N LYS A 262 -5.12 5.00 -7.61
CA LYS A 262 -4.68 5.76 -6.43
C LYS A 262 -3.36 5.22 -5.87
N TYR A 263 -3.16 3.91 -5.97
CA TYR A 263 -1.99 3.23 -5.42
C TYR A 263 -1.02 2.77 -6.51
N ASN A 264 -1.13 3.27 -7.75
CA ASN A 264 -0.21 2.94 -8.85
C ASN A 264 -0.07 1.43 -9.12
N ASN A 265 -1.10 0.64 -8.81
CA ASN A 265 -1.10 -0.81 -8.99
C ASN A 265 -1.60 -1.17 -10.40
N LEU A 266 -0.69 -1.04 -11.36
CA LEU A 266 -0.96 -1.38 -12.76
C LEU A 266 -1.20 -2.89 -12.93
N ASP A 267 -0.58 -3.75 -12.12
CA ASP A 267 -0.72 -5.20 -12.24
C ASP A 267 -2.16 -5.66 -12.02
N SER A 268 -2.81 -5.13 -10.97
CA SER A 268 -4.23 -5.37 -10.68
C SER A 268 -5.15 -4.83 -11.78
N PHE A 269 -4.82 -3.67 -12.35
CA PHE A 269 -5.54 -3.13 -13.50
C PHE A 269 -5.44 -4.06 -14.73
N LEU A 270 -4.26 -4.66 -14.97
CA LEU A 270 -4.09 -5.62 -16.07
C LEU A 270 -4.90 -6.91 -15.84
N VAL A 271 -5.04 -7.39 -14.60
CA VAL A 271 -5.95 -8.50 -14.26
C VAL A 271 -7.40 -8.13 -14.56
N PHE A 272 -7.84 -6.93 -14.18
CA PHE A 272 -9.19 -6.46 -14.51
C PHE A 272 -9.45 -6.45 -16.02
N TYR A 273 -8.48 -5.95 -16.80
CA TYR A 273 -8.58 -5.93 -18.26
C TYR A 273 -8.71 -7.35 -18.82
N ASP A 274 -7.88 -8.27 -18.34
CA ASP A 274 -7.85 -9.67 -18.78
C ASP A 274 -9.20 -10.37 -18.57
N GLN A 275 -9.83 -10.13 -17.41
CA GLN A 275 -11.07 -10.78 -17.00
C GLN A 275 -12.32 -10.17 -17.64
N THR A 276 -12.38 -8.85 -17.76
CA THR A 276 -13.63 -8.16 -18.14
C THR A 276 -13.68 -7.78 -19.62
N ASN A 277 -12.51 -7.53 -20.22
CA ASN A 277 -12.36 -6.97 -21.57
C ASN A 277 -13.22 -5.69 -21.79
N LEU A 278 -13.52 -4.93 -20.72
CA LEU A 278 -14.29 -3.68 -20.78
C LEU A 278 -13.42 -2.54 -21.32
N LEU A 279 -13.29 -2.47 -22.64
CA LEU A 279 -12.31 -1.61 -23.31
C LEU A 279 -12.49 -0.11 -23.05
N ILE A 280 -13.74 0.38 -22.94
CA ILE A 280 -13.96 1.82 -22.66
C ILE A 280 -13.49 2.18 -21.25
N SER A 281 -13.83 1.36 -20.25
CA SER A 281 -13.32 1.52 -18.89
C SER A 281 -11.79 1.44 -18.86
N CYS A 282 -11.21 0.45 -19.56
CA CYS A 282 -9.75 0.32 -19.64
C CYS A 282 -9.09 1.55 -20.29
N LEU A 283 -9.67 2.10 -21.35
CA LEU A 283 -9.19 3.32 -21.98
C LEU A 283 -9.23 4.50 -21.00
N ILE A 284 -10.38 4.76 -20.36
CA ILE A 284 -10.55 5.86 -19.41
C ILE A 284 -9.53 5.76 -18.27
N PHE A 285 -9.44 4.59 -17.63
CA PHE A 285 -8.56 4.40 -16.47
C PHE A 285 -7.07 4.32 -16.86
N SER A 286 -6.73 3.88 -18.07
CA SER A 286 -5.33 3.84 -18.55
C SER A 286 -4.67 5.23 -18.57
N THR A 287 -5.45 6.28 -18.87
CA THR A 287 -4.96 7.67 -18.86
C THR A 287 -4.46 8.11 -17.49
N MET A 288 -4.95 7.47 -16.43
CA MET A 288 -4.64 7.87 -15.06
C MET A 288 -3.31 7.32 -14.55
N PHE A 289 -2.68 6.37 -15.25
CA PHE A 289 -1.34 5.84 -14.93
C PHE A 289 -0.21 6.70 -15.52
N ASN A 290 -0.52 7.73 -16.32
CA ASN A 290 0.48 8.56 -17.01
C ASN A 290 1.44 7.74 -17.90
N ILE A 291 0.94 6.66 -18.52
CA ILE A 291 1.71 5.84 -19.46
C ILE A 291 1.08 6.01 -20.85
N PRO A 292 1.60 6.90 -21.72
CA PRO A 292 0.99 7.18 -23.03
C PRO A 292 0.82 5.92 -23.89
N SER A 293 1.83 5.03 -23.92
CA SER A 293 1.78 3.79 -24.70
C SER A 293 0.68 2.82 -24.22
N LEU A 294 0.25 2.90 -22.96
CA LEU A 294 -0.85 2.10 -22.43
C LEU A 294 -2.19 2.61 -22.99
N CYS A 295 -2.35 3.93 -23.08
CA CYS A 295 -3.51 4.56 -23.70
C CYS A 295 -3.58 4.23 -25.19
N GLU A 296 -2.45 4.37 -25.90
CA GLU A 296 -2.31 4.03 -27.31
C GLU A 296 -2.67 2.56 -27.57
N TYR A 297 -2.24 1.65 -26.68
CA TYR A 297 -2.62 0.24 -26.75
C TYR A 297 -4.14 0.07 -26.71
N PHE A 298 -4.85 0.65 -25.74
CA PHE A 298 -6.31 0.52 -25.67
C PHE A 298 -7.02 1.22 -26.84
N LEU A 299 -6.53 2.37 -27.31
CA LEU A 299 -7.05 3.04 -28.51
C LEU A 299 -6.92 2.15 -29.74
N SER A 300 -5.79 1.45 -29.89
CA SER A 300 -5.54 0.56 -31.03
C SER A 300 -6.48 -0.65 -31.10
N LEU A 301 -7.17 -0.97 -30.00
CA LEU A 301 -8.18 -2.04 -29.95
C LEU A 301 -9.54 -1.63 -30.54
N GLY A 302 -9.66 -0.42 -31.09
CA GLY A 302 -10.86 0.04 -31.80
C GLY A 302 -11.99 0.50 -30.87
N VAL A 303 -11.64 1.10 -29.73
CA VAL A 303 -12.62 1.66 -28.79
C VAL A 303 -13.37 2.83 -29.43
N ASP A 304 -14.70 2.72 -29.52
CA ASP A 304 -15.55 3.82 -29.97
C ASP A 304 -15.72 4.85 -28.84
N ILE A 305 -14.95 5.94 -28.93
CA ILE A 305 -14.93 7.03 -27.95
C ILE A 305 -16.21 7.88 -28.03
N ASN A 306 -16.98 7.77 -29.12
CA ASN A 306 -18.21 8.55 -29.32
C ASN A 306 -19.46 7.83 -28.81
N LYS A 307 -19.32 6.63 -28.23
CA LYS A 307 -20.43 5.87 -27.71
C LYS A 307 -20.88 6.45 -26.37
N ASN A 308 -21.93 7.28 -26.41
CA ASN A 308 -22.58 7.83 -25.22
C ASN A 308 -23.09 6.68 -24.32
N PHE A 309 -22.88 6.83 -23.01
CA PHE A 309 -23.28 5.88 -21.97
C PHE A 309 -24.71 6.10 -21.50
#